data_AF-A0A563DN36-F1
#
_entry.id   AF-A0A563DN36-F1
#
_cell.length_a   1.000
_cell.length_b   1.000
_cell.length_c   1.000
_cell.angle_alpha   90.00
_cell.angle_beta   90.00
_cell.angle_gamma   90.00
#
_symmetry.space_group_name_H-M   'P 1'
#
loop_
_entity.id
_entity.type
_entity.pdbx_description
1 polymer ?
#
loop_
_entity_poly.entity_id
_entity_poly.type
_entity_poly.pdbx_seq_one_letter_code
_entity_poly.pdbx_strand_id
1 'polypeptide(L)'
;AWIESFFGHLKGENPYLDTITDPAVMRRELDVRREHYNTIRLHEGIGYVTPADEHHGRGDAIRKARRDGLHAARAHQIATRRKMRHTTGNPSNPNADN
;
A
#
# COMPACT_ATOMS: atom_id res chain seq x y z
N ALA A 1 19.58 -13.28 -11.59
CA ALA A 1 19.35 -12.43 -10.40
C ALA A 1 17.87 -12.10 -10.17
N TRP A 2 17.22 -11.16 -10.88
CA TRP A 2 15.84 -10.73 -10.57
C TRP A 2 14.77 -11.84 -10.70
N ILE A 3 14.87 -12.66 -11.76
CA ILE A 3 13.97 -13.80 -11.99
C ILE A 3 14.09 -14.84 -10.86
N GLU A 4 15.30 -15.08 -10.34
CA GLU A 4 15.52 -16.02 -9.23
C GLU A 4 14.98 -15.48 -7.91
N SER A 5 15.14 -14.17 -7.64
CA SER A 5 14.51 -13.52 -6.48
C SER A 5 12.98 -13.60 -6.54
N PHE A 6 12.41 -13.44 -7.74
CA PHE A 6 10.97 -13.61 -7.95
C PHE A 6 10.52 -15.06 -7.68
N PHE A 7 11.22 -16.05 -8.23
CA PHE A 7 10.90 -17.46 -7.96
C PHE A 7 11.08 -17.83 -6.48
N GLY A 8 12.07 -17.24 -5.81
CA GLY A 8 12.24 -17.37 -4.36
C GLY A 8 11.05 -16.85 -3.58
N HIS A 9 10.53 -15.67 -3.93
CA HIS A 9 9.32 -15.10 -3.31
C HIS A 9 8.09 -15.96 -3.58
N LEU A 10 7.87 -16.36 -4.83
CA LEU A 10 6.72 -17.15 -5.23
C LEU A 10 6.64 -18.46 -4.46
N LYS A 11 7.76 -19.16 -4.29
CA LYS A 11 7.82 -20.41 -3.52
C LYS A 11 7.77 -20.18 -2.01
N GLY A 12 8.46 -19.15 -1.51
CA GLY A 12 8.47 -18.81 -0.08
C GLY A 12 7.08 -18.44 0.45
N GLU A 13 6.27 -17.76 -0.34
CA GLU A 13 4.88 -17.41 0.01
C GLU A 13 3.91 -18.58 -0.16
N ASN A 14 4.29 -19.59 -0.94
CA ASN A 14 3.43 -20.70 -1.32
C ASN A 14 4.17 -22.04 -1.19
N PRO A 15 4.56 -22.43 0.04
CA PRO A 15 5.42 -23.59 0.26
C PRO A 15 4.79 -24.92 -0.19
N TYR A 16 3.46 -24.97 -0.29
CA TYR A 16 2.75 -26.14 -0.79
C TYR A 16 2.98 -26.41 -2.29
N LEU A 17 3.49 -25.44 -3.06
CA LEU A 17 3.80 -25.68 -4.47
C LEU A 17 4.89 -26.73 -4.65
N ASP A 18 5.81 -26.86 -3.69
CA ASP A 18 6.89 -27.86 -3.75
C ASP A 18 6.40 -29.29 -3.44
N THR A 19 5.15 -29.46 -2.96
CA THR A 19 4.58 -30.79 -2.68
C THR A 19 3.71 -31.33 -3.83
N ILE A 20 3.43 -30.52 -4.84
CA ILE A 20 2.57 -30.90 -5.96
C ILE A 20 3.37 -31.78 -6.94
N THR A 21 2.93 -33.02 -7.10
CA THR A 21 3.55 -33.99 -8.02
C THR A 21 2.85 -34.06 -9.38
N ASP A 22 1.53 -33.80 -9.43
CA ASP A 22 0.76 -33.80 -10.67
C ASP A 22 1.03 -32.50 -11.47
N PRO A 23 1.61 -32.59 -12.69
CA PRO A 23 1.85 -31.42 -13.53
C PRO A 23 0.59 -30.64 -13.92
N ALA A 24 -0.56 -31.31 -14.04
CA ALA A 24 -1.83 -30.67 -14.36
C ALA A 24 -2.30 -29.79 -13.19
N VAL A 25 -2.14 -30.28 -11.96
CA VAL A 25 -2.43 -29.50 -10.74
C VAL A 25 -1.46 -28.33 -10.62
N MET A 26 -0.16 -28.56 -10.82
CA MET A 26 0.85 -27.50 -10.75
C MET A 26 0.55 -26.38 -11.74
N ARG A 27 0.13 -26.71 -12.96
CA ARG A 27 -0.23 -25.70 -13.97
C ARG A 27 -1.42 -24.84 -13.53
N ARG A 28 -2.47 -25.45 -12.99
CA ARG A 28 -3.64 -24.72 -12.45
C ARG A 28 -3.25 -23.78 -11.32
N GLU A 29 -2.42 -24.25 -10.39
CA GLU A 29 -1.94 -23.44 -9.27
C GLU A 29 -1.10 -22.25 -9.76
N LEU A 30 -0.23 -22.47 -10.75
CA LEU A 30 0.57 -21.40 -11.35
C LEU A 30 -0.29 -20.36 -12.08
N ASP A 31 -1.37 -20.77 -12.74
CA ASP A 31 -2.30 -19.83 -13.41
C ASP A 31 -2.96 -18.91 -12.38
N VAL A 32 -3.48 -19.47 -11.28
CA VAL A 32 -4.06 -18.70 -10.17
C VAL A 32 -3.03 -17.75 -9.56
N ARG A 33 -1.80 -18.23 -9.35
CA ARG A 33 -0.74 -17.41 -8.76
C ARG A 33 -0.27 -16.29 -9.67
N ARG A 34 -0.18 -16.56 -10.97
CA ARG A 34 0.14 -15.55 -11.98
C ARG A 34 -0.92 -14.44 -11.96
N GLU A 35 -2.19 -14.80 -11.94
CA GLU A 35 -3.28 -13.81 -11.90
C GLU A 35 -3.21 -12.98 -10.63
N HIS A 36 -3.05 -13.61 -9.47
CA HIS A 36 -2.91 -12.93 -8.18
C HIS A 36 -1.70 -11.97 -8.15
N TYR A 37 -0.53 -12.44 -8.59
CA TYR A 37 0.69 -11.63 -8.61
C TYR A 37 0.52 -10.38 -9.47
N ASN A 38 -0.10 -10.52 -10.64
CA ASN A 38 -0.23 -9.40 -11.56
C ASN A 38 -1.32 -8.42 -11.13
N THR A 39 -2.43 -8.90 -10.59
CA THR A 39 -3.65 -8.07 -10.44
C THR A 39 -3.96 -7.66 -9.01
N ILE A 40 -3.40 -8.36 -8.01
CA ILE A 40 -3.72 -8.13 -6.58
C ILE A 40 -2.48 -7.68 -5.81
N ARG A 41 -1.32 -8.30 -6.04
CA ARG A 41 -0.11 -8.00 -5.28
C ARG A 41 0.37 -6.57 -5.54
N LEU A 42 0.50 -5.78 -4.47
CA LEU A 42 1.21 -4.50 -4.53
C LEU A 42 2.71 -4.73 -4.40
N HIS A 43 3.49 -4.16 -5.32
CA HIS A 43 4.92 -4.41 -5.38
C HIS A 43 5.73 -3.16 -4.99
N GLU A 44 6.57 -3.28 -3.95
CA GLU A 44 7.33 -2.17 -3.38
C GLU A 44 8.28 -1.51 -4.40
N GLY A 45 8.95 -2.31 -5.23
CA GLY A 45 9.90 -1.83 -6.23
C GLY A 45 9.27 -1.02 -7.36
N ILE A 46 7.94 -1.05 -7.50
CA ILE A 46 7.17 -0.21 -8.42
C ILE A 46 6.27 0.76 -7.64
N GLY A 47 6.63 1.08 -6.39
CA GLY A 47 5.93 2.07 -5.59
C GLY A 47 4.54 1.61 -5.12
N TYR A 48 4.40 0.34 -4.74
CA TYR A 48 3.14 -0.25 -4.27
C TYR A 48 1.99 -0.07 -5.26
N VAL A 49 2.25 -0.42 -6.50
CA VAL A 49 1.28 -0.55 -7.60
C VAL A 49 1.25 -2.02 -8.00
N THR A 50 0.15 -2.51 -8.57
CA THR A 50 0.13 -3.89 -9.08
C THR A 50 0.94 -3.98 -10.38
N PRO A 51 1.61 -5.10 -10.66
CA PRO A 51 2.32 -5.27 -11.93
C PRO A 51 1.43 -5.04 -13.15
N ALA A 52 0.14 -5.44 -13.09
CA ALA A 52 -0.81 -5.17 -14.16
C ALA A 52 -1.12 -3.67 -14.30
N ASP A 53 -1.37 -2.95 -13.21
CA ASP A 53 -1.61 -1.50 -13.28
C ASP A 53 -0.41 -0.76 -13.88
N GLU A 54 0.82 -1.18 -13.51
CA GLU A 54 2.05 -0.60 -14.05
C GLU A 54 2.20 -0.90 -15.54
N HIS A 55 2.01 -2.16 -15.94
CA HIS A 55 2.09 -2.58 -17.33
C HIS A 55 1.08 -1.85 -18.23
N HIS A 56 -0.12 -1.56 -17.71
CA HIS A 56 -1.15 -0.80 -18.44
C HIS A 56 -1.02 0.72 -18.27
N GLY A 57 0.09 1.23 -17.71
CA GLY A 57 0.37 2.66 -17.58
C GLY A 57 -0.49 3.40 -16.55
N ARG A 58 -1.23 2.69 -15.69
CA ARG A 58 -2.09 3.28 -14.65
C ARG A 58 -1.32 3.64 -13.38
N GLY A 59 -0.08 3.18 -13.24
CA GLY A 59 0.73 3.35 -12.04
C GLY A 59 0.99 4.80 -11.65
N ASP A 60 1.29 5.68 -12.60
CA ASP A 60 1.59 7.09 -12.30
C ASP A 60 0.38 7.83 -11.73
N ALA A 61 -0.81 7.57 -12.29
CA ALA A 61 -2.05 8.12 -11.79
C ALA A 61 -2.34 7.64 -10.35
N ILE A 62 -2.14 6.35 -10.07
CA ILE A 62 -2.32 5.77 -8.73
C ILE A 62 -1.35 6.40 -7.72
N ARG A 63 -0.07 6.51 -8.07
CA ARG A 63 0.94 7.15 -7.20
C ARG A 63 0.62 8.61 -6.95
N LYS A 64 0.18 9.35 -7.98
CA LYS A 64 -0.23 10.75 -7.84
C LYS A 64 -1.41 10.88 -6.88
N ALA A 65 -2.47 10.10 -7.08
CA ALA A 65 -3.65 10.11 -6.21
C ALA A 65 -3.27 9.81 -4.74
N ARG A 66 -2.33 8.88 -4.50
CA ARG A 66 -1.82 8.58 -3.17
C ARG A 66 -1.12 9.79 -2.53
N ARG A 67 -0.23 10.46 -3.27
CA ARG A 67 0.45 11.67 -2.78
C ARG A 67 -0.55 12.76 -2.45
N ASP A 68 -1.49 13.01 -3.35
CA ASP A 68 -2.53 14.04 -3.18
C ASP A 68 -3.38 13.76 -1.92
N GLY A 69 -3.75 12.50 -1.70
CA GLY A 69 -4.46 12.07 -0.48
C GLY A 69 -3.66 12.31 0.80
N LEU A 70 -2.36 12.03 0.81
CA LEU A 70 -1.48 12.30 1.95
C LEU A 70 -1.36 13.81 2.23
N HIS A 71 -1.26 14.64 1.20
CA HIS A 71 -1.25 16.10 1.34
C HIS A 71 -2.58 16.62 1.92
N ALA A 72 -3.71 16.12 1.42
CA ALA A 72 -5.04 16.48 1.93
C ALA A 72 -5.22 16.07 3.39
N ALA A 73 -4.83 14.86 3.77
CA ALA A 73 -4.88 14.38 5.15
C ALA A 73 -4.03 15.26 6.08
N ARG A 74 -2.82 15.64 5.65
CA ARG A 74 -1.95 16.56 6.42
C ARG A 74 -2.61 17.93 6.61
N ALA A 75 -3.17 18.51 5.55
CA ALA A 75 -3.87 19.79 5.64
C ALA A 75 -5.04 19.73 6.62
N HIS A 76 -5.84 18.65 6.56
CA HIS A 76 -6.94 18.41 7.49
C HIS A 76 -6.46 18.32 8.94
N GLN A 77 -5.39 17.55 9.21
CA GLN A 77 -4.81 17.45 10.55
C GLN A 77 -4.35 18.80 11.10
N ILE A 78 -3.70 19.63 10.28
CA ILE A 78 -3.27 20.98 10.68
C ILE A 78 -4.48 21.86 11.03
N ALA A 79 -5.52 21.84 10.20
CA ALA A 79 -6.74 22.62 10.44
C ALA A 79 -7.44 22.20 11.75
N THR A 80 -7.57 20.89 11.98
CA THR A 80 -8.14 20.34 13.22
C THR A 80 -7.33 20.77 14.45
N ARG A 81 -6.00 20.65 14.40
CA ARG A 81 -5.12 21.09 15.49
C ARG A 81 -5.23 22.59 15.76
N ARG A 82 -5.32 23.42 14.71
CA ARG A 82 -5.52 24.87 14.88
C ARG A 82 -6.84 25.17 15.59
N LYS A 83 -7.94 24.55 15.15
CA LYS A 83 -9.26 24.69 15.81
C LYS A 83 -9.19 24.30 17.28
N MET A 84 -8.62 23.13 17.58
CA MET A 84 -8.46 22.66 18.97
C MET A 84 -7.66 23.65 19.83
N ARG A 85 -6.53 24.18 19.33
CA ARG A 85 -5.74 25.19 20.05
C ARG A 85 -6.54 26.46 20.34
N HIS A 86 -7.37 26.92 19.41
CA HIS A 86 -8.26 28.06 19.63
C HIS A 86 -9.35 27.75 20.67
N THR A 87 -9.87 26.52 20.71
CA THR A 87 -10.87 26.11 21.70
C THR A 87 -10.28 25.94 23.11
N THR A 88 -9.04 25.46 23.23
CA THR A 88 -8.38 25.23 24.54
C THR A 88 -7.61 26.45 25.06
N GLY A 89 -7.34 27.45 24.21
CA GLY A 89 -6.62 28.68 24.55
C GLY A 89 -7.40 29.72 25.35
N ASN A 90 -8.54 29.38 25.94
CA ASN A 90 -9.25 30.23 26.90
C ASN A 90 -9.35 29.58 28.29
N PRO A 91 -8.26 29.51 29.07
CA PRO A 91 -8.40 29.53 30.51
C PRO A 91 -8.67 30.97 30.90
N SER A 92 -9.95 31.29 31.14
CA SER A 92 -10.33 32.46 31.91
C SER A 92 -9.51 32.50 33.20
N ASN A 93 -8.53 33.39 33.27
CA ASN A 93 -7.75 33.68 34.47
C ASN A 93 -8.66 34.41 35.46
N PRO A 94 -9.06 33.84 36.62
CA PRO A 94 -9.89 34.54 37.59
C PRO A 94 -9.08 35.40 38.58
N ASN A 95 -7.75 35.49 38.46
CA ASN A 95 -6.93 36.29 39.35
C ASN A 95 -6.03 37.24 38.55
N ALA A 96 -6.59 38.39 38.20
CA ALA A 96 -5.85 39.55 37.74
C ALA A 96 -6.32 40.80 38.48
N ASP A 97 -6.49 40.70 39.81
CA ASP A 97 -6.69 41.83 40.71
C ASP A 97 -6.22 41.43 42.12
N ASN A 98 -4.94 41.66 42.44
CA ASN A 98 -4.46 42.01 43.79
C ASN A 98 -3.06 42.62 43.71
#